data_AF-A0A2H0MKM3-F1
#
_entry.id   AF-A0A2H0MKM3-F1
#
_cell.length_a   1.000
_cell.length_b   1.000
_cell.length_c   1.000
_cell.angle_alpha   90.00
_cell.angle_beta   90.00
_cell.angle_gamma   90.00
#
_symmetry.space_group_name_H-M   'P 1'
#
loop_
_entity.id
_entity.type
_entity.pdbx_description
1 polymer ?
#
loop_
_entity_poly.entity_id
_entity_poly.type
_entity_poly.pdbx_seq_one_letter_code
_entity_poly.pdbx_strand_id
1 'polypeptide(L)'
;MPPSSPRSRVRWRMSGMVLLVLAPTLLYLNSLGGEFQFDDRNLVDRPWTANLEEYFQSVDPLVVGNRPVLLWTIALNNSLHPHQTFGFHLLNLLLHLWVTVLVYVVLLKTQELMDSGEGRDGMRKEAFAFVPALIFSAHPLNTDAVSYIVSRSTLLATLFYLLTLYGFLHLFDRRETRFPRRVVQGFWIVWIAAGFYLALGSKLTAVTLPAALLAWFILFFAPSRFPRWVSMVFNRNRVPYYLIAAGFLVAFAWFAEPLLYRPRDQGMELFGRWNYFLHQPKVIVFYYLRLFLFPFNLNVDPGFPATSWSGDGQIGAGFLLLLLWIVAAFRWGNVWIKAGTVWFLLTLAPTSSFVPLNDLAVEHRTYLPLTLGLCPIAGWLVVRWLEGSKATLAVVAFAGLCVLTIHRNQDWTTEIRLWQDAAEKNPRSPRPHNNLGKAYYEAEQLGPALVHFKRSILNEGFNTALDLMEPHFNIAAVYLDLNRLDDAEREYREVMRLRPGSYESHMGLATVMNRRGNFAEAERLLLRSLELKRAQDGADFPLARLNLGELYGKTARYREAVTELKMAIAADPGLLPAHYNLGTAYLALGRPDLAARAYQICLLLDPTFAPALQGLERVTREGNVDRVNPR
;
A
#
# COMPACT_ATOMS: atom_id res chain seq x y z
N MET A 1 25.49 27.05 16.63
CA MET A 1 26.78 27.15 15.92
C MET A 1 27.38 25.77 15.78
N PRO A 2 27.95 25.40 14.61
CA PRO A 2 28.53 24.08 14.41
C PRO A 2 29.83 23.90 15.22
N PRO A 3 30.19 22.64 15.48
CA PRO A 3 31.27 22.28 16.40
C PRO A 3 32.69 22.52 15.84
N SER A 4 33.56 23.13 16.64
CA SER A 4 34.99 23.37 16.31
C SER A 4 35.94 22.26 16.77
N SER A 5 35.55 21.44 17.76
CA SER A 5 36.34 20.33 18.31
C SER A 5 35.76 18.94 17.97
N PRO A 6 36.57 17.86 17.99
CA PRO A 6 36.08 16.48 17.82
C PRO A 6 34.96 16.09 18.81
N ARG A 7 35.09 16.48 20.09
CA ARG A 7 34.06 16.24 21.11
C ARG A 7 32.76 16.98 20.80
N SER A 8 32.86 18.23 20.35
CA SER A 8 31.67 18.98 19.93
C SER A 8 31.03 18.39 18.66
N ARG A 9 31.80 17.79 17.75
CA ARG A 9 31.27 17.09 16.55
C ARG A 9 30.43 15.88 16.91
N VAL A 10 30.92 15.07 17.85
CA VAL A 10 30.15 13.94 18.37
C VAL A 10 28.85 14.42 19.02
N ARG A 11 28.91 15.45 19.88
CA ARG A 11 27.70 16.03 20.51
C ARG A 11 26.70 16.57 19.49
N TRP A 12 27.17 17.25 18.44
CA TRP A 12 26.31 17.76 17.37
C TRP A 12 25.61 16.64 16.61
N ARG A 13 26.35 15.58 16.25
CA ARG A 13 25.78 14.40 15.58
C ARG A 13 24.73 13.71 16.43
N MET A 14 25.01 13.51 17.73
CA MET A 14 24.06 12.93 18.67
C MET A 14 22.80 13.80 18.82
N SER A 15 22.97 15.12 18.95
CA SER A 15 21.84 16.06 19.05
C SER A 15 21.00 16.07 17.78
N GLY A 16 21.65 16.02 16.61
CA GLY A 16 20.99 15.88 15.32
C GLY A 16 20.16 14.60 15.22
N MET A 17 20.72 13.46 15.64
CA MET A 17 19.98 12.18 15.67
C MET A 17 18.78 12.24 16.60
N VAL A 18 18.92 12.82 17.80
CA VAL A 18 17.80 12.99 18.74
C VAL A 18 16.68 13.83 18.11
N LEU A 19 17.02 14.95 17.45
CA LEU A 19 16.04 15.79 16.76
C LEU A 19 15.37 15.06 15.59
N LEU A 20 16.14 14.27 14.82
CA LEU A 20 15.62 13.46 13.72
C LEU A 20 14.73 12.29 14.17
N VAL A 21 14.72 11.97 15.47
CA VAL A 21 13.77 11.04 16.07
C VAL A 21 12.57 11.81 16.62
N LEU A 22 12.81 12.78 17.51
CA LEU A 22 11.73 13.49 18.21
C LEU A 22 10.81 14.27 17.27
N ALA A 23 11.35 14.98 16.28
CA ALA A 23 10.55 15.80 15.38
C ALA A 23 9.51 14.96 14.60
N PRO A 24 9.91 13.95 13.80
CA PRO A 24 8.93 13.10 13.11
C PRO A 24 8.02 12.31 14.06
N THR A 25 8.48 11.89 15.25
CA THR A 25 7.58 11.28 16.24
C THR A 25 6.41 12.20 16.60
N LEU A 26 6.67 13.50 16.79
CA LEU A 26 5.62 14.48 17.07
C LEU A 26 4.72 14.75 15.84
N LEU A 27 5.31 14.80 14.64
CA LEU A 27 4.56 15.07 13.41
C LEU A 27 3.55 13.97 13.08
N TYR A 28 3.88 12.71 13.37
CA TYR A 28 3.05 11.54 13.08
C TYR A 28 2.28 11.01 14.30
N LEU A 29 2.31 11.70 15.44
CA LEU A 29 1.62 11.24 16.64
C LEU A 29 0.11 11.05 16.41
N ASN A 30 -0.49 11.91 15.58
CA ASN A 30 -1.90 11.85 15.23
C ASN A 30 -2.27 10.77 14.21
N SER A 31 -1.30 10.03 13.63
CA SER A 31 -1.59 8.89 12.76
C SER A 31 -1.66 7.56 13.51
N LEU A 32 -1.22 7.50 14.78
CA LEU A 32 -1.18 6.24 15.55
C LEU A 32 -2.55 5.68 15.92
N GLY A 33 -3.58 6.53 15.93
CA GLY A 33 -4.96 6.16 16.21
C GLY A 33 -5.81 5.87 14.98
N GLY A 34 -5.21 5.69 13.80
CA GLY A 34 -5.92 5.39 12.57
C GLY A 34 -6.59 4.01 12.57
N GLU A 35 -7.66 3.89 11.79
CA GLU A 35 -8.33 2.62 11.49
C GLU A 35 -7.65 1.89 10.32
N PHE A 36 -7.93 0.60 10.13
CA PHE A 36 -7.56 -0.08 8.89
C PHE A 36 -8.29 0.56 7.72
N GLN A 37 -7.56 0.89 6.65
CA GLN A 37 -8.08 1.65 5.53
C GLN A 37 -7.71 1.05 4.17
N PHE A 38 -8.47 1.41 3.15
CA PHE A 38 -8.31 1.00 1.77
C PHE A 38 -8.21 -0.53 1.60
N ASP A 39 -7.01 -1.05 1.35
CA ASP A 39 -6.74 -2.47 1.15
C ASP A 39 -5.98 -3.11 2.34
N ASP A 40 -5.90 -2.42 3.49
CA ASP A 40 -5.21 -2.94 4.67
C ASP A 40 -5.76 -4.31 5.10
N ARG A 41 -7.10 -4.42 5.22
CA ARG A 41 -7.79 -5.66 5.57
C ARG A 41 -7.53 -6.79 4.57
N ASN A 42 -7.39 -6.46 3.29
CA ASN A 42 -7.12 -7.46 2.24
C ASN A 42 -5.80 -8.20 2.44
N LEU A 43 -4.86 -7.62 3.18
CA LEU A 43 -3.58 -8.23 3.53
C LEU A 43 -3.55 -8.75 4.97
N VAL A 44 -4.12 -8.00 5.93
CA VAL A 44 -4.08 -8.32 7.37
C VAL A 44 -4.96 -9.52 7.71
N ASP A 45 -6.10 -9.68 7.05
CA ASP A 45 -7.11 -10.70 7.39
C ASP A 45 -6.92 -12.00 6.58
N ARG A 46 -5.77 -12.19 5.92
CA ARG A 46 -5.48 -13.42 5.17
C ARG A 46 -5.04 -14.56 6.10
N PRO A 47 -5.38 -15.83 5.80
CA PRO A 47 -4.97 -16.95 6.64
C PRO A 47 -3.45 -17.02 6.86
N TRP A 48 -2.66 -16.83 5.80
CA TRP A 48 -1.19 -16.87 5.85
C TRP A 48 -0.53 -15.67 6.54
N THR A 49 -1.30 -14.67 6.97
CA THR A 49 -0.82 -13.54 7.79
C THR A 49 -1.45 -13.52 9.18
N ALA A 50 -2.27 -14.51 9.54
CA ALA A 50 -2.96 -14.55 10.83
C ALA A 50 -1.99 -14.63 12.02
N ASN A 51 -0.86 -15.33 11.87
CA ASN A 51 0.22 -15.40 12.86
C ASN A 51 1.53 -15.90 12.21
N LEU A 52 2.62 -15.94 12.98
CA LEU A 52 3.93 -16.41 12.50
C LEU A 52 3.94 -17.88 12.08
N GLU A 53 3.18 -18.75 12.76
CA GLU A 53 3.12 -20.17 12.44
C GLU A 53 2.51 -20.38 11.04
N GLU A 54 1.34 -19.78 10.79
CA GLU A 54 0.66 -19.81 9.49
C GLU A 54 1.53 -19.22 8.37
N TYR A 55 2.25 -18.14 8.67
CA TYR A 55 3.20 -17.55 7.73
C TYR A 55 4.29 -18.55 7.31
N PHE A 56 4.96 -19.20 8.28
CA PHE A 56 6.05 -20.14 7.97
C PHE A 56 5.56 -21.42 7.30
N GLN A 57 4.29 -21.79 7.46
CA GLN A 57 3.68 -22.93 6.76
C GLN A 57 3.26 -22.60 5.33
N SER A 58 2.79 -21.37 5.09
CA SER A 58 2.09 -21.00 3.84
C SER A 58 2.87 -20.12 2.89
N VAL A 59 3.89 -19.38 3.36
CA VAL A 59 4.63 -18.41 2.55
C VAL A 59 6.02 -18.93 2.23
N ASP A 60 6.30 -19.12 0.93
CA ASP A 60 7.65 -19.44 0.45
C ASP A 60 8.54 -18.17 0.46
N PRO A 61 9.60 -18.11 1.28
CA PRO A 61 10.50 -16.96 1.34
C PRO A 61 11.32 -16.76 0.06
N LEU A 62 11.43 -17.76 -0.82
CA LEU A 62 12.16 -17.65 -2.08
C LEU A 62 11.34 -17.00 -3.20
N VAL A 63 10.01 -16.98 -3.07
CA VAL A 63 9.11 -16.31 -4.02
C VAL A 63 8.98 -14.84 -3.66
N VAL A 64 10.03 -14.07 -3.97
CA VAL A 64 10.15 -12.63 -3.67
C VAL A 64 8.95 -11.81 -4.19
N GLY A 65 8.31 -12.22 -5.28
CA GLY A 65 7.12 -11.58 -5.83
C GLY A 65 5.94 -11.49 -4.85
N ASN A 66 5.84 -12.43 -3.90
CA ASN A 66 4.81 -12.45 -2.86
C ASN A 66 5.10 -11.49 -1.71
N ARG A 67 6.23 -10.78 -1.74
CA ARG A 67 6.69 -9.87 -0.68
C ARG A 67 6.79 -10.56 0.69
N PRO A 68 7.55 -11.66 0.81
CA PRO A 68 7.60 -12.47 2.04
C PRO A 68 8.00 -11.65 3.28
N VAL A 69 8.88 -10.65 3.15
CA VAL A 69 9.30 -9.81 4.28
C VAL A 69 8.17 -8.91 4.76
N LEU A 70 7.35 -8.37 3.85
CA LEU A 70 6.14 -7.63 4.22
C LEU A 70 5.19 -8.53 4.99
N LEU A 71 4.83 -9.68 4.42
CA LEU A 71 3.90 -10.64 5.00
C LEU A 71 4.37 -11.10 6.38
N TRP A 72 5.67 -11.36 6.54
CA TRP A 72 6.28 -11.69 7.82
C TRP A 72 6.05 -10.60 8.88
N THR A 73 6.24 -9.33 8.53
CA THR A 73 6.01 -8.24 9.50
C THR A 73 4.54 -8.04 9.85
N ILE A 74 3.61 -8.36 8.94
CA ILE A 74 2.17 -8.34 9.21
C ILE A 74 1.81 -9.50 10.15
N ALA A 75 2.28 -10.71 9.84
CA ALA A 75 2.11 -11.90 10.68
C ALA A 75 2.70 -11.74 12.08
N LEU A 76 3.87 -11.08 12.19
CA LEU A 76 4.48 -10.72 13.47
C LEU A 76 3.58 -9.76 14.26
N ASN A 77 3.04 -8.72 13.62
CA ASN A 77 2.11 -7.80 14.30
C ASN A 77 0.86 -8.54 14.79
N ASN A 78 0.24 -9.37 13.95
CA ASN A 78 -0.94 -10.15 14.32
C ASN A 78 -0.65 -11.15 15.45
N SER A 79 0.56 -11.72 15.51
CA SER A 79 0.94 -12.62 16.61
C SER A 79 1.06 -11.92 17.96
N LEU A 80 1.37 -10.62 17.98
CA LEU A 80 1.50 -9.84 19.20
C LEU A 80 0.14 -9.32 19.68
N HIS A 81 -0.61 -8.70 18.78
CA HIS A 81 -1.93 -8.13 19.05
C HIS A 81 -2.79 -8.16 17.78
N PRO A 82 -3.57 -9.23 17.58
CA PRO A 82 -4.41 -9.39 16.39
C PRO A 82 -5.36 -8.19 16.20
N HIS A 83 -5.47 -7.68 14.97
CA HIS A 83 -6.42 -6.64 14.55
C HIS A 83 -6.35 -5.31 15.34
N GLN A 84 -5.28 -5.06 16.10
CA GLN A 84 -5.04 -3.80 16.81
C GLN A 84 -4.22 -2.83 15.97
N THR A 85 -4.85 -1.81 15.39
CA THR A 85 -4.22 -0.89 14.41
C THR A 85 -3.05 -0.10 14.98
N PHE A 86 -3.07 0.27 16.27
CA PHE A 86 -2.00 1.02 16.92
C PHE A 86 -0.62 0.38 16.72
N GLY A 87 -0.52 -0.94 16.90
CA GLY A 87 0.74 -1.66 16.74
C GLY A 87 1.26 -1.65 15.29
N PHE A 88 0.36 -1.56 14.31
CA PHE A 88 0.73 -1.47 12.91
C PHE A 88 1.28 -0.09 12.54
N HIS A 89 0.59 0.97 12.97
CA HIS A 89 1.03 2.36 12.76
C HIS A 89 2.33 2.65 13.52
N LEU A 90 2.47 2.14 14.75
CA LEU A 90 3.71 2.31 15.52
C LEU A 90 4.90 1.70 14.79
N LEU A 91 4.78 0.49 14.24
CA LEU A 91 5.87 -0.11 13.49
C LEU A 91 6.22 0.72 12.24
N ASN A 92 5.21 1.22 11.50
CA ASN A 92 5.47 2.08 10.34
C ASN A 92 6.19 3.37 10.74
N LEU A 93 5.77 4.02 11.83
CA LEU A 93 6.46 5.19 12.36
C LEU A 93 7.91 4.85 12.72
N LEU A 94 8.16 3.76 13.46
CA LEU A 94 9.51 3.33 13.82
C LEU A 94 10.38 3.11 12.56
N LEU A 95 9.84 2.47 11.52
CA LEU A 95 10.55 2.30 10.25
C LEU A 95 10.89 3.64 9.59
N HIS A 96 9.96 4.61 9.61
CA HIS A 96 10.21 5.96 9.11
C HIS A 96 11.33 6.69 9.88
N LEU A 97 11.36 6.55 11.21
CA LEU A 97 12.44 7.09 12.06
C LEU A 97 13.79 6.46 11.70
N TRP A 98 13.84 5.13 11.53
CA TRP A 98 15.06 4.44 11.12
C TRP A 98 15.54 4.87 9.74
N VAL A 99 14.65 4.99 8.75
CA VAL A 99 14.98 5.49 7.41
C VAL A 99 15.52 6.92 7.50
N THR A 100 14.89 7.80 8.29
CA THR A 100 15.34 9.18 8.50
C THR A 100 16.77 9.24 9.05
N VAL A 101 17.06 8.44 10.08
CA VAL A 101 18.41 8.36 10.67
C VAL A 101 19.40 7.80 9.66
N LEU A 102 19.01 6.83 8.83
CA LEU A 102 19.88 6.28 7.80
C LEU A 102 20.20 7.27 6.70
N VAL A 103 19.25 8.11 6.26
CA VAL A 103 19.54 9.22 5.34
C VAL A 103 20.66 10.10 5.91
N TYR A 104 20.54 10.50 7.17
CA TYR A 104 21.54 11.30 7.86
C TYR A 104 22.92 10.61 7.91
N VAL A 105 22.95 9.35 8.36
CA VAL A 105 24.19 8.60 8.57
C VAL A 105 24.87 8.24 7.25
N VAL A 106 24.12 7.88 6.20
CA VAL A 106 24.65 7.58 4.87
C VAL A 106 25.29 8.82 4.23
N LEU A 107 24.64 9.99 4.34
CA LEU A 107 25.21 11.25 3.85
C LEU A 107 26.51 11.61 4.59
N LEU A 108 26.52 11.52 5.92
CA LEU A 108 27.73 11.74 6.73
C LEU A 108 28.85 10.76 6.34
N LYS A 109 28.55 9.47 6.26
CA LYS A 109 29.55 8.43 5.93
C LYS A 109 30.10 8.64 4.53
N THR A 110 29.26 9.01 3.57
CA THR A 110 29.72 9.35 2.21
C THR A 110 30.69 10.53 2.24
N GLN A 111 30.36 11.62 2.95
CA GLN A 111 31.23 12.79 3.11
C GLN A 111 32.53 12.52 3.88
N GLU A 112 32.56 11.50 4.75
CA GLU A 112 33.78 11.05 5.45
C GLU A 112 34.71 10.27 4.55
N LEU A 113 34.16 9.47 3.63
CA LEU A 113 34.92 8.62 2.71
C LEU A 113 35.38 9.36 1.45
N MET A 114 34.77 10.50 1.12
CA MET A 114 35.25 11.38 0.06
C MET A 114 36.65 11.93 0.43
N ASP A 115 37.66 11.63 -0.38
CA ASP A 115 39.01 12.18 -0.25
C ASP A 115 38.93 13.73 -0.34
N SER A 116 39.57 14.42 0.60
CA SER A 116 39.41 15.85 0.93
C SER A 116 39.81 16.87 -0.16
N GLY A 117 39.95 16.45 -1.43
CA GLY A 117 40.38 17.29 -2.55
C GLY A 117 39.25 18.00 -3.33
N GLU A 118 38.03 17.47 -3.34
CA GLU A 118 36.91 17.99 -4.18
C GLU A 118 35.71 18.51 -3.37
N GLY A 119 35.97 19.16 -2.24
CA GLY A 119 34.96 19.77 -1.36
C GLY A 119 35.20 21.26 -1.11
N ARG A 120 35.50 22.03 -2.17
CA ARG A 120 35.75 23.49 -2.08
C ARG A 120 34.51 24.34 -1.78
N ASP A 121 33.32 23.75 -1.69
CA ASP A 121 32.17 24.46 -1.14
C ASP A 121 32.32 24.47 0.39
N GLY A 122 32.50 25.65 1.00
CA GLY A 122 32.60 25.86 2.46
C GLY A 122 31.37 25.44 3.29
N MET A 123 30.53 24.57 2.74
CA MET A 123 29.31 24.05 3.31
C MET A 123 29.63 23.10 4.47
N ARG A 124 28.98 23.34 5.61
CA ARG A 124 29.19 22.58 6.85
C ARG A 124 28.68 21.14 6.67
N LYS A 125 29.60 20.15 6.72
CA LYS A 125 29.30 18.73 6.48
C LYS A 125 28.10 18.24 7.28
N GLU A 126 28.09 18.50 8.58
CA GLU A 126 27.02 18.07 9.48
C GLU A 126 25.66 18.71 9.17
N ALA A 127 25.64 19.98 8.73
CA ALA A 127 24.41 20.66 8.34
C ALA A 127 23.85 20.09 7.04
N PHE A 128 24.72 19.80 6.07
CA PHE A 128 24.30 19.18 4.80
C PHE A 128 23.78 17.76 4.97
N ALA A 129 24.26 16.97 5.92
CA ALA A 129 23.64 15.67 6.19
C ALA A 129 22.29 15.82 6.93
N PHE A 130 22.22 16.75 7.88
CA PHE A 130 21.06 16.94 8.76
C PHE A 130 19.84 17.52 8.02
N VAL A 131 20.02 18.56 7.21
CA VAL A 131 18.91 19.28 6.57
C VAL A 131 18.11 18.40 5.59
N PRO A 132 18.71 17.64 4.66
CA PRO A 132 17.99 16.67 3.82
C PRO A 132 17.20 15.64 4.62
N ALA A 133 17.79 15.07 5.68
CA ALA A 133 17.12 14.09 6.52
C ALA A 133 15.91 14.71 7.25
N LEU A 134 16.05 15.95 7.69
CA LEU A 134 14.98 16.70 8.34
C LEU A 134 13.86 17.09 7.35
N ILE A 135 14.21 17.53 6.14
CA ILE A 135 13.22 17.77 5.07
C ILE A 135 12.47 16.49 4.77
N PHE A 136 13.18 15.38 4.57
CA PHE A 136 12.59 14.07 4.31
C PHE A 136 11.60 13.67 5.41
N SER A 137 11.99 13.74 6.68
CA SER A 137 11.14 13.27 7.77
C SER A 137 9.87 14.11 7.99
N ALA A 138 9.89 15.38 7.57
CA ALA A 138 8.75 16.27 7.73
C ALA A 138 7.93 16.49 6.45
N HIS A 139 8.30 15.89 5.32
CA HIS A 139 7.66 16.19 4.03
C HIS A 139 6.28 15.48 3.88
N PRO A 140 5.20 16.19 3.52
CA PRO A 140 3.84 15.60 3.44
C PRO A 140 3.70 14.44 2.43
N LEU A 141 4.50 14.44 1.36
CA LEU A 141 4.57 13.31 0.40
C LEU A 141 4.89 11.95 1.06
N ASN A 142 5.49 11.95 2.24
CA ASN A 142 5.80 10.72 2.95
C ASN A 142 4.61 10.20 3.78
N THR A 143 3.54 10.97 3.98
CA THR A 143 2.40 10.55 4.80
C THR A 143 1.76 9.26 4.29
N ASP A 144 1.56 9.12 2.97
CA ASP A 144 1.02 7.90 2.35
C ASP A 144 1.94 6.67 2.55
N ALA A 145 3.24 6.86 2.80
CA ALA A 145 4.13 5.76 3.13
C ALA A 145 4.09 5.39 4.63
N VAL A 146 3.82 6.36 5.50
CA VAL A 146 3.92 6.20 6.96
C VAL A 146 2.58 5.85 7.59
N SER A 147 1.51 6.54 7.22
CA SER A 147 0.19 6.43 7.85
C SER A 147 -0.64 5.25 7.31
N TYR A 148 -0.55 4.97 6.01
CA TYR A 148 -1.16 3.80 5.38
C TYR A 148 -0.43 2.50 5.77
N ILE A 149 -1.12 1.55 6.41
CA ILE A 149 -0.48 0.39 7.03
C ILE A 149 0.22 -0.49 6.00
N VAL A 150 -0.44 -0.88 4.91
CA VAL A 150 0.15 -1.78 3.91
C VAL A 150 1.24 -1.11 3.05
N SER A 151 1.30 0.23 3.03
CA SER A 151 2.46 0.96 2.49
C SER A 151 3.77 0.68 3.24
N ARG A 152 3.71 -0.03 4.37
CA ARG A 152 4.87 -0.63 5.07
C ARG A 152 5.87 -1.29 4.13
N SER A 153 5.41 -1.91 3.04
CA SER A 153 6.28 -2.47 2.01
C SER A 153 7.31 -1.46 1.49
N THR A 154 6.90 -0.21 1.29
CA THR A 154 7.75 0.91 0.86
C THR A 154 8.76 1.29 1.95
N LEU A 155 8.33 1.35 3.21
CA LEU A 155 9.19 1.66 4.35
C LEU A 155 10.28 0.61 4.54
N LEU A 156 9.89 -0.67 4.56
CA LEU A 156 10.79 -1.82 4.70
C LEU A 156 11.78 -1.90 3.54
N ALA A 157 11.30 -1.79 2.30
CA ALA A 157 12.16 -1.80 1.13
C ALA A 157 13.21 -0.67 1.22
N THR A 158 12.78 0.54 1.58
CA THR A 158 13.67 1.71 1.73
C THR A 158 14.68 1.51 2.86
N LEU A 159 14.25 1.00 4.01
CA LEU A 159 15.11 0.70 5.15
C LEU A 159 16.24 -0.24 4.74
N PHE A 160 15.91 -1.39 4.16
CA PHE A 160 16.90 -2.39 3.75
C PHE A 160 17.75 -1.92 2.56
N TYR A 161 17.20 -1.11 1.65
CA TYR A 161 17.95 -0.47 0.57
C TYR A 161 19.07 0.44 1.12
N LEU A 162 18.74 1.29 2.09
CA LEU A 162 19.71 2.19 2.72
C LEU A 162 20.68 1.47 3.66
N LEU A 163 20.25 0.44 4.39
CA LEU A 163 21.14 -0.41 5.19
C LEU A 163 22.16 -1.14 4.30
N THR A 164 21.73 -1.59 3.12
CA THR A 164 22.62 -2.22 2.13
C THR A 164 23.64 -1.22 1.61
N LEU A 165 23.21 0.00 1.24
CA LEU A 165 24.12 1.07 0.85
C LEU A 165 25.09 1.43 1.98
N TYR A 166 24.62 1.50 3.22
CA TYR A 166 25.47 1.76 4.38
C TYR A 166 26.55 0.67 4.57
N GLY A 167 26.20 -0.60 4.40
CA GLY A 167 27.16 -1.70 4.41
C GLY A 167 28.15 -1.65 3.24
N PHE A 168 27.67 -1.30 2.05
CA PHE A 168 28.51 -1.05 0.87
C PHE A 168 29.55 0.05 1.11
N LEU A 169 29.16 1.16 1.77
CA LEU A 169 30.10 2.22 2.12
C LEU A 169 31.23 1.73 3.05
N HIS A 170 30.97 0.75 3.92
CA HIS A 170 31.99 0.21 4.82
C HIS A 170 33.05 -0.65 4.12
N LEU A 171 32.79 -1.13 2.90
CA LEU A 171 33.82 -1.78 2.08
C LEU A 171 34.96 -0.83 1.70
N PHE A 172 34.73 0.48 1.80
CA PHE A 172 35.68 1.53 1.47
C PHE A 172 36.34 2.19 2.67
N ASP A 173 36.00 1.77 3.88
CA ASP A 173 36.66 2.30 5.07
C ASP A 173 38.16 1.91 5.06
N ARG A 174 39.01 2.89 5.39
CA ARG A 174 40.46 2.73 5.47
C ARG A 174 40.96 2.66 6.92
N ARG A 175 40.06 2.81 7.91
CA ARG A 175 40.41 2.75 9.33
C ARG A 175 40.90 1.35 9.70
N GLU A 176 41.93 1.28 10.54
CA GLU A 176 42.38 0.02 11.11
C GLU A 176 41.29 -0.56 12.02
N THR A 177 41.04 -1.86 11.85
CA THR A 177 40.06 -2.63 12.61
C THR A 177 40.78 -3.67 13.46
N ARG A 178 40.19 -4.03 14.60
CA ARG A 178 40.70 -5.13 15.44
C ARG A 178 40.77 -6.48 14.70
N PHE A 179 39.92 -6.68 13.70
CA PHE A 179 39.83 -7.90 12.90
C PHE A 179 40.56 -7.78 11.55
N PRO A 180 41.00 -8.91 10.96
CA PRO A 180 41.60 -8.91 9.63
C PRO A 180 40.65 -8.34 8.58
N ARG A 181 41.18 -7.56 7.64
CA ARG A 181 40.38 -6.86 6.60
C ARG A 181 39.48 -7.79 5.79
N ARG A 182 39.94 -9.01 5.47
CA ARG A 182 39.15 -10.02 4.75
C ARG A 182 37.89 -10.45 5.51
N VAL A 183 37.98 -10.58 6.84
CA VAL A 183 36.84 -10.96 7.69
C VAL A 183 35.81 -9.83 7.72
N VAL A 184 36.27 -8.58 7.90
CA VAL A 184 35.40 -7.40 7.88
C VAL A 184 34.72 -7.24 6.51
N GLN A 185 35.45 -7.44 5.41
CA GLN A 185 34.89 -7.40 4.06
C GLN A 185 33.88 -8.54 3.83
N GLY A 186 34.18 -9.75 4.28
CA GLY A 186 33.26 -10.89 4.21
C GLY A 186 31.94 -10.60 4.94
N PHE A 187 32.00 -10.03 6.15
CA PHE A 187 30.81 -9.61 6.88
C PHE A 187 29.96 -8.61 6.08
N TRP A 188 30.57 -7.57 5.51
CA TRP A 188 29.82 -6.57 4.74
C TRP A 188 29.28 -7.12 3.42
N ILE A 189 29.94 -8.09 2.79
CA ILE A 189 29.42 -8.77 1.60
C ILE A 189 28.15 -9.56 1.95
N VAL A 190 28.18 -10.32 3.05
CA VAL A 190 27.00 -11.05 3.54
C VAL A 190 25.88 -10.07 3.92
N TRP A 191 26.22 -8.96 4.57
CA TRP A 191 25.29 -7.88 4.89
C TRP A 191 24.60 -7.32 3.64
N ILE A 192 25.35 -7.08 2.57
CA ILE A 192 24.81 -6.56 1.30
C ILE A 192 23.88 -7.59 0.64
N ALA A 193 24.27 -8.86 0.61
CA ALA A 193 23.45 -9.92 0.04
C ALA A 193 22.12 -10.10 0.81
N ALA A 194 22.19 -10.14 2.14
CA ALA A 194 21.02 -10.24 3.00
C ALA A 194 20.13 -8.99 2.88
N GLY A 195 20.72 -7.79 2.91
CA GLY A 195 19.98 -6.54 2.76
C GLY A 195 19.31 -6.40 1.39
N PHE A 196 19.95 -6.87 0.31
CA PHE A 196 19.34 -6.88 -1.02
C PHE A 196 18.12 -7.82 -1.07
N TYR A 197 18.24 -9.04 -0.52
CA TYR A 197 17.10 -9.95 -0.40
C TYR A 197 15.97 -9.33 0.43
N LEU A 198 16.28 -8.75 1.61
CA LEU A 198 15.28 -8.17 2.48
C LEU A 198 14.56 -6.97 1.82
N ALA A 199 15.28 -6.15 1.07
CA ALA A 199 14.70 -5.04 0.31
C ALA A 199 13.76 -5.56 -0.80
N LEU A 200 14.22 -6.52 -1.60
CA LEU A 200 13.44 -7.15 -2.67
C LEU A 200 12.20 -7.89 -2.14
N GLY A 201 12.38 -8.67 -1.07
CA GLY A 201 11.32 -9.41 -0.38
C GLY A 201 10.32 -8.50 0.33
N SER A 202 10.61 -7.20 0.45
CA SER A 202 9.65 -6.19 0.91
C SER A 202 8.90 -5.56 -0.26
N LYS A 203 9.63 -5.20 -1.34
CA LYS A 203 9.06 -4.61 -2.56
C LYS A 203 10.00 -4.80 -3.76
N LEU A 204 9.47 -5.28 -4.88
CA LEU A 204 10.24 -5.54 -6.11
C LEU A 204 10.94 -4.31 -6.70
N THR A 205 10.50 -3.10 -6.38
CA THR A 205 11.16 -1.85 -6.81
C THR A 205 12.62 -1.76 -6.32
N ALA A 206 12.99 -2.52 -5.29
CA ALA A 206 14.36 -2.65 -4.81
C ALA A 206 15.32 -3.33 -5.81
N VAL A 207 14.84 -3.88 -6.93
CA VAL A 207 15.67 -4.45 -8.02
C VAL A 207 16.70 -3.46 -8.57
N THR A 208 16.48 -2.17 -8.36
CA THR A 208 17.41 -1.09 -8.75
C THR A 208 18.65 -0.99 -7.86
N LEU A 209 18.69 -1.68 -6.72
CA LEU A 209 19.75 -1.54 -5.72
C LEU A 209 21.17 -1.75 -6.26
N PRO A 210 21.48 -2.81 -7.05
CA PRO A 210 22.82 -2.99 -7.60
C PRO A 210 23.25 -1.81 -8.48
N ALA A 211 22.34 -1.27 -9.29
CA ALA A 211 22.60 -0.10 -10.12
C ALA A 211 22.81 1.16 -9.27
N ALA A 212 22.08 1.31 -8.15
CA ALA A 212 22.26 2.44 -7.26
C ALA A 212 23.60 2.38 -6.50
N LEU A 213 24.02 1.19 -6.04
CA LEU A 213 25.35 1.01 -5.43
C LEU A 213 26.47 1.36 -6.43
N LEU A 214 26.33 0.91 -7.68
CA LEU A 214 27.28 1.22 -8.76
C LEU A 214 27.30 2.72 -9.08
N ALA A 215 26.14 3.37 -9.19
CA ALA A 215 26.04 4.81 -9.40
C ALA A 215 26.70 5.60 -8.26
N TRP A 216 26.45 5.21 -7.00
CA TRP A 216 27.06 5.82 -5.83
C TRP A 216 28.59 5.66 -5.86
N PHE A 217 29.08 4.48 -6.23
CA PHE A 217 30.50 4.22 -6.40
C PHE A 217 31.15 5.10 -7.47
N ILE A 218 30.53 5.16 -8.63
CA ILE A 218 31.01 5.92 -9.78
C ILE A 218 31.08 7.42 -9.46
N LEU A 219 30.09 7.95 -8.75
CA LEU A 219 30.02 9.38 -8.45
C LEU A 219 30.97 9.82 -7.32
N PHE A 220 31.10 9.00 -6.26
CA PHE A 220 31.83 9.42 -5.05
C PHE A 220 33.23 8.80 -4.90
N PHE A 221 33.49 7.61 -5.46
CA PHE A 221 34.74 6.88 -5.21
C PHE A 221 35.59 6.67 -6.47
N ALA A 222 34.98 6.41 -7.62
CA ALA A 222 35.71 6.22 -8.86
C ALA A 222 36.60 7.42 -9.27
N PRO A 223 36.24 8.71 -9.05
CA PRO A 223 37.09 9.83 -9.44
C PRO A 223 38.45 9.81 -8.73
N SER A 224 38.46 9.44 -7.45
CA SER A 224 39.69 9.34 -6.65
C SER A 224 40.54 8.11 -7.03
N ARG A 225 39.90 6.98 -7.34
CA ARG A 225 40.60 5.69 -7.56
C ARG A 225 40.98 5.42 -9.02
N PHE A 226 40.16 5.89 -9.95
CA PHE A 226 40.31 5.67 -11.38
C PHE A 226 40.23 7.00 -12.16
N PRO A 227 41.05 8.01 -11.83
CA PRO A 227 40.92 9.36 -12.37
C PRO A 227 41.02 9.42 -13.90
N ARG A 228 41.88 8.59 -14.51
CA ARG A 228 42.01 8.48 -15.98
C ARG A 228 40.76 7.93 -16.65
N TRP A 229 40.15 6.91 -16.05
CA TRP A 229 38.92 6.33 -16.56
C TRP A 229 37.76 7.31 -16.38
N VAL A 230 37.65 7.93 -15.21
CA VAL A 230 36.59 8.93 -14.94
C VAL A 230 36.74 10.15 -15.83
N SER A 231 37.94 10.70 -16.06
CA SER A 231 38.10 11.86 -16.95
C SER A 231 37.78 11.50 -18.41
N MET A 232 38.03 10.26 -18.83
CA MET A 232 37.63 9.74 -20.13
C MET A 232 36.12 9.50 -20.22
N VAL A 233 35.49 8.95 -19.17
CA VAL A 233 34.10 8.48 -19.14
C VAL A 233 33.12 9.50 -18.57
N PHE A 234 33.55 10.60 -17.95
CA PHE A 234 32.70 11.67 -17.41
C PHE A 234 33.12 13.05 -17.93
N ASN A 235 33.41 13.12 -19.23
CA ASN A 235 33.67 14.38 -19.91
C ASN A 235 32.35 15.08 -20.29
N ARG A 236 32.20 16.38 -19.96
CA ARG A 236 31.02 17.20 -20.30
C ARG A 236 30.67 17.23 -21.79
N ASN A 237 31.64 16.96 -22.66
CA ASN A 237 31.42 16.89 -24.11
C ASN A 237 30.80 15.55 -24.53
N ARG A 238 30.78 14.55 -23.64
CA ARG A 238 30.26 13.21 -23.92
C ARG A 238 28.84 12.97 -23.42
N VAL A 239 28.20 13.98 -22.79
CA VAL A 239 26.79 13.92 -22.38
C VAL A 239 25.85 13.37 -23.47
N PRO A 240 25.97 13.76 -24.76
CA PRO A 240 25.14 13.19 -25.81
C PRO A 240 25.27 11.66 -25.95
N TYR A 241 26.46 11.09 -25.79
CA TYR A 241 26.66 9.64 -25.89
C TYR A 241 26.03 8.88 -24.73
N TYR A 242 25.99 9.44 -23.51
CA TYR A 242 25.29 8.80 -22.39
C TYR A 242 23.78 8.81 -22.60
N LEU A 243 23.23 9.88 -23.19
CA LEU A 243 21.81 9.91 -23.55
C LEU A 243 21.48 8.86 -24.61
N ILE A 244 22.36 8.66 -25.59
CA ILE A 244 22.22 7.59 -26.59
C ILE A 244 22.31 6.21 -25.92
N ALA A 245 23.31 5.97 -25.06
CA ALA A 245 23.46 4.70 -24.35
C ALA A 245 22.27 4.41 -23.42
N ALA A 246 21.74 5.44 -22.74
CA ALA A 246 20.51 5.32 -21.95
C ALA A 246 19.31 4.96 -22.85
N GLY A 247 19.20 5.57 -24.03
CA GLY A 247 18.20 5.19 -25.04
C GLY A 247 18.30 3.72 -25.44
N PHE A 248 19.51 3.20 -25.67
CA PHE A 248 19.73 1.79 -25.95
C PHE A 248 19.41 0.87 -24.77
N LEU A 249 19.71 1.28 -23.53
CA LEU A 249 19.35 0.51 -22.33
C LEU A 249 17.83 0.45 -22.14
N VAL A 250 17.12 1.55 -22.39
CA VAL A 250 15.66 1.58 -22.38
C VAL A 250 15.10 0.67 -23.48
N ALA A 251 15.66 0.73 -24.69
CA ALA A 251 15.27 -0.17 -25.78
C ALA A 251 15.58 -1.64 -25.47
N PHE A 252 16.71 -1.96 -24.84
CA PHE A 252 17.06 -3.31 -24.44
C PHE A 252 16.11 -3.82 -23.34
N ALA A 253 15.87 -3.02 -22.30
CA ALA A 253 14.95 -3.36 -21.22
C ALA A 253 13.53 -3.61 -21.76
N TRP A 254 13.13 -2.86 -22.78
CA TRP A 254 11.87 -3.07 -23.50
C TRP A 254 11.78 -4.45 -24.17
N PHE A 255 12.81 -4.87 -24.90
CA PHE A 255 12.82 -6.18 -25.57
C PHE A 255 13.04 -7.35 -24.59
N ALA A 256 13.68 -7.11 -23.45
CA ALA A 256 13.94 -8.13 -22.43
C ALA A 256 12.75 -8.38 -21.49
N GLU A 257 11.80 -7.46 -21.39
CA GLU A 257 10.71 -7.54 -20.41
C GLU A 257 9.73 -8.72 -20.62
N PRO A 258 9.35 -9.15 -21.84
CA PRO A 258 8.49 -10.32 -22.02
C PRO A 258 9.09 -11.62 -21.46
N LEU A 259 10.41 -11.66 -21.27
CA LEU A 259 11.13 -12.76 -20.62
C LEU A 259 11.11 -12.66 -19.08
N LEU A 260 10.78 -11.48 -18.53
CA LEU A 260 10.88 -11.14 -17.10
C LEU A 260 9.51 -10.87 -16.44
N TYR A 261 8.47 -10.55 -17.21
CA TYR A 261 7.16 -10.12 -16.72
C TYR A 261 6.03 -10.95 -17.35
N ARG A 262 5.09 -11.42 -16.52
CA ARG A 262 3.92 -12.18 -16.99
C ARG A 262 2.67 -11.29 -17.06
N PRO A 263 1.81 -11.40 -18.09
CA PRO A 263 0.74 -10.44 -18.42
C PRO A 263 -0.47 -10.36 -17.48
N ARG A 264 -0.38 -10.73 -16.20
CA ARG A 264 -1.56 -10.81 -15.31
C ARG A 264 -1.97 -9.48 -14.67
N ASP A 265 -1.27 -8.38 -14.95
CA ASP A 265 -1.50 -7.10 -14.29
C ASP A 265 -2.44 -6.19 -15.10
N GLN A 266 -3.53 -5.75 -14.46
CA GLN A 266 -4.60 -4.92 -15.05
C GLN A 266 -4.09 -3.61 -15.68
N GLY A 267 -2.97 -3.04 -15.20
CA GLY A 267 -2.36 -1.85 -15.78
C GLY A 267 -2.00 -1.99 -17.26
N MET A 268 -1.67 -3.20 -17.72
CA MET A 268 -1.44 -3.49 -19.14
C MET A 268 -2.69 -3.31 -19.98
N GLU A 269 -3.85 -3.74 -19.48
CA GLU A 269 -5.15 -3.63 -20.14
C GLU A 269 -5.66 -2.19 -20.11
N LEU A 270 -5.44 -1.46 -19.01
CA LEU A 270 -5.91 -0.09 -18.80
C LEU A 270 -5.20 0.94 -19.68
N PHE A 271 -3.87 0.89 -19.72
CA PHE A 271 -3.09 1.94 -20.39
C PHE A 271 -2.31 1.44 -21.60
N GLY A 272 -1.91 0.16 -21.60
CA GLY A 272 -0.88 -0.32 -22.52
C GLY A 272 0.50 0.28 -22.23
N ARG A 273 1.55 -0.44 -22.63
CA ARG A 273 2.95 -0.09 -22.29
C ARG A 273 3.37 1.29 -22.78
N TRP A 274 3.08 1.56 -24.05
CA TRP A 274 3.54 2.77 -24.71
C TRP A 274 2.86 4.01 -24.14
N ASN A 275 1.54 3.95 -23.97
CA ASN A 275 0.81 5.07 -23.41
C ASN A 275 1.23 5.31 -21.96
N TYR A 276 1.34 4.26 -21.14
CA TYR A 276 1.80 4.39 -19.75
C TYR A 276 3.17 5.07 -19.68
N PHE A 277 4.16 4.57 -20.44
CA PHE A 277 5.52 5.12 -20.49
C PHE A 277 5.53 6.60 -20.89
N LEU A 278 4.80 6.96 -21.96
CA LEU A 278 4.74 8.34 -22.43
C LEU A 278 4.15 9.31 -21.38
N HIS A 279 3.26 8.84 -20.51
CA HIS A 279 2.72 9.66 -19.42
C HIS A 279 3.71 9.83 -18.25
N GLN A 280 4.70 8.94 -18.08
CA GLN A 280 5.56 8.98 -16.91
C GLN A 280 6.40 10.26 -16.78
N PRO A 281 6.99 10.84 -17.85
CA PRO A 281 7.64 12.15 -17.76
C PRO A 281 6.70 13.27 -17.30
N LYS A 282 5.45 13.25 -17.77
CA LYS A 282 4.41 14.18 -17.34
C LYS A 282 4.10 13.99 -15.85
N VAL A 283 3.94 12.76 -15.39
CA VAL A 283 3.75 12.42 -13.97
C VAL A 283 4.94 12.90 -13.13
N ILE A 284 6.17 12.61 -13.54
CA ILE A 284 7.36 13.01 -12.79
C ILE A 284 7.42 14.53 -12.64
N VAL A 285 7.25 15.28 -13.73
CA VAL A 285 7.42 16.74 -13.72
C VAL A 285 6.22 17.46 -13.12
N PHE A 286 5.01 17.19 -13.61
CA PHE A 286 3.83 17.97 -13.27
C PHE A 286 3.09 17.43 -12.05
N TYR A 287 3.42 16.23 -11.58
CA TYR A 287 2.87 15.67 -10.34
C TYR A 287 3.94 15.54 -9.25
N TYR A 288 4.93 14.66 -9.37
CA TYR A 288 5.87 14.40 -8.27
C TYR A 288 6.77 15.59 -7.93
N LEU A 289 7.41 16.23 -8.91
CA LEU A 289 8.25 17.42 -8.66
C LEU A 289 7.40 18.60 -8.17
N ARG A 290 6.19 18.77 -8.72
CA ARG A 290 5.23 19.77 -8.24
C ARG A 290 4.89 19.53 -6.78
N LEU A 291 4.51 18.31 -6.38
CA LEU A 291 4.15 17.99 -5.00
C LEU A 291 5.35 18.08 -4.04
N PHE A 292 6.57 17.83 -4.51
CA PHE A 292 7.76 18.04 -3.69
C PHE A 292 8.01 19.53 -3.40
N LEU A 293 7.79 20.40 -4.39
CA LEU A 293 7.99 21.84 -4.22
C LEU A 293 6.79 22.52 -3.53
N PHE A 294 5.59 22.04 -3.83
CA PHE A 294 4.30 22.58 -3.42
C PHE A 294 3.38 21.42 -3.00
N PRO A 295 3.56 20.86 -1.78
CA PRO A 295 2.81 19.70 -1.29
C PRO A 295 1.37 20.07 -0.89
N PHE A 296 0.61 20.56 -1.86
CA PHE A 296 -0.81 20.85 -1.74
C PHE A 296 -1.61 19.89 -2.61
N ASN A 297 -2.83 19.58 -2.19
CA ASN A 297 -3.73 18.70 -2.93
C ASN A 297 -3.18 17.27 -3.09
N LEU A 298 -2.50 16.76 -2.05
CA LEU A 298 -2.16 15.35 -1.98
C LEU A 298 -3.45 14.52 -1.96
N ASN A 299 -3.48 13.42 -2.69
CA ASN A 299 -4.68 12.61 -2.87
C ASN A 299 -4.29 11.14 -3.12
N VAL A 300 -4.99 10.21 -2.45
CA VAL A 300 -4.83 8.76 -2.68
C VAL A 300 -5.31 8.36 -4.08
N ASP A 301 -6.24 9.12 -4.66
CA ASP A 301 -6.75 8.98 -6.03
C ASP A 301 -6.52 10.28 -6.83
N PRO A 302 -5.32 10.53 -7.36
CA PRO A 302 -4.98 11.82 -7.94
C PRO A 302 -5.70 12.16 -9.26
N GLY A 303 -6.45 11.22 -9.85
CA GLY A 303 -7.20 11.47 -11.07
C GLY A 303 -6.33 11.88 -12.25
N PHE A 304 -5.08 11.43 -12.29
CA PHE A 304 -4.15 11.86 -13.32
C PHE A 304 -4.67 11.44 -14.71
N PRO A 305 -4.93 12.39 -15.63
CA PRO A 305 -5.72 12.08 -16.81
C PRO A 305 -4.92 11.21 -17.78
N ALA A 306 -5.53 10.10 -18.19
CA ALA A 306 -5.05 9.25 -19.27
C ALA A 306 -5.47 9.88 -20.60
N THR A 307 -4.54 10.60 -21.22
CA THR A 307 -4.74 11.32 -22.49
C THR A 307 -4.07 10.58 -23.64
N SER A 308 -4.37 10.94 -24.89
CA SER A 308 -3.54 10.49 -26.02
C SER A 308 -2.27 11.34 -26.09
N TRP A 309 -1.14 10.71 -26.46
CA TRP A 309 0.15 11.41 -26.52
C TRP A 309 0.18 12.56 -27.54
N SER A 310 -0.62 12.47 -28.62
CA SER A 310 -0.70 13.49 -29.66
C SER A 310 -1.58 14.68 -29.26
N GLY A 311 -2.50 14.49 -28.31
CA GLY A 311 -3.43 15.52 -27.84
C GLY A 311 -2.96 16.25 -26.57
N ASP A 312 -1.94 15.75 -25.88
CA ASP A 312 -1.48 16.32 -24.61
C ASP A 312 -0.03 16.83 -24.70
N GLY A 313 0.11 18.14 -24.91
CA GLY A 313 1.40 18.82 -24.94
C GLY A 313 2.21 18.72 -23.64
N GLN A 314 1.58 18.38 -22.50
CA GLN A 314 2.30 18.20 -21.23
C GLN A 314 3.19 16.95 -21.24
N ILE A 315 2.87 15.95 -22.07
CA ILE A 315 3.75 14.78 -22.28
C ILE A 315 5.08 15.24 -22.89
N GLY A 316 5.01 15.96 -24.02
CA GLY A 316 6.20 16.50 -24.69
C GLY A 316 6.99 17.48 -23.81
N ALA A 317 6.28 18.37 -23.10
CA ALA A 317 6.91 19.28 -22.15
C ALA A 317 7.59 18.54 -20.99
N GLY A 318 6.99 17.45 -20.48
CA GLY A 318 7.58 16.59 -19.45
C GLY A 318 8.91 15.99 -19.89
N PHE A 319 8.98 15.43 -21.10
CA PHE A 319 10.24 14.94 -21.67
C PHE A 319 11.30 16.03 -21.79
N LEU A 320 10.93 17.19 -22.33
CA LEU A 320 11.84 18.32 -22.50
C LEU A 320 12.39 18.81 -21.16
N LEU A 321 11.52 19.00 -20.16
CA LEU A 321 11.90 19.50 -18.84
C LEU A 321 12.79 18.50 -18.08
N LEU A 322 12.51 17.20 -18.17
CA LEU A 322 13.40 16.17 -17.62
C LEU A 322 14.77 16.17 -18.31
N LEU A 323 14.80 16.29 -19.63
CA LEU A 323 16.05 16.37 -20.38
C LEU A 323 16.87 17.60 -19.97
N LEU A 324 16.22 18.77 -19.87
CA LEU A 324 16.85 20.01 -19.43
C LEU A 324 17.39 19.89 -18.00
N TRP A 325 16.62 19.27 -17.09
CA TRP A 325 17.07 19.00 -15.72
C TRP A 325 18.30 18.10 -15.69
N ILE A 326 18.28 16.97 -16.41
CA ILE A 326 19.42 16.04 -16.48
C ILE A 326 20.65 16.75 -17.05
N VAL A 327 20.51 17.47 -18.17
CA VAL A 327 21.63 18.20 -18.78
C VAL A 327 22.17 19.26 -17.82
N ALA A 328 21.31 20.05 -17.16
CA ALA A 328 21.73 21.05 -16.20
C ALA A 328 22.45 20.43 -14.99
N ALA A 329 21.93 19.33 -14.43
CA ALA A 329 22.54 18.62 -13.31
C ALA A 329 23.95 18.11 -13.65
N PHE A 330 24.16 17.55 -14.84
CA PHE A 330 25.47 17.02 -15.23
C PHE A 330 26.44 18.07 -15.74
N ARG A 331 25.96 19.17 -16.33
CA ARG A 331 26.82 20.27 -16.82
C ARG A 331 27.22 21.27 -15.75
N TRP A 332 26.30 21.60 -14.84
CA TRP A 332 26.50 22.69 -13.87
C TRP A 332 26.28 22.26 -12.42
N GLY A 333 25.67 21.09 -12.18
CA GLY A 333 25.47 20.58 -10.83
C GLY A 333 26.76 20.08 -10.18
N ASN A 334 26.81 20.21 -8.85
CA ASN A 334 27.83 19.55 -8.03
C ASN A 334 27.56 18.04 -7.92
N VAL A 335 28.45 17.30 -7.25
CA VAL A 335 28.33 15.84 -7.09
C VAL A 335 27.02 15.42 -6.40
N TRP A 336 26.50 16.21 -5.44
CA TRP A 336 25.26 15.92 -4.73
C TRP A 336 24.03 16.13 -5.60
N ILE A 337 24.03 17.14 -6.47
CA ILE A 337 22.96 17.34 -7.46
C ILE A 337 22.96 16.19 -8.46
N LYS A 338 24.13 15.78 -8.96
CA LYS A 338 24.26 14.63 -9.87
C LYS A 338 23.78 13.34 -9.21
N ALA A 339 24.25 13.05 -8.00
CA ALA A 339 23.84 11.87 -7.24
C ALA A 339 22.34 11.87 -6.95
N GLY A 340 21.79 13.02 -6.53
CA GLY A 340 20.37 13.18 -6.28
C GLY A 340 19.51 12.95 -7.52
N THR A 341 19.91 13.51 -8.67
CA THR A 341 19.19 13.30 -9.94
C THR A 341 19.24 11.83 -10.37
N VAL A 342 20.41 11.18 -10.30
CA VAL A 342 20.55 9.76 -10.64
C VAL A 342 19.72 8.89 -9.69
N TRP A 343 19.81 9.13 -8.38
CA TRP A 343 19.05 8.38 -7.38
C TRP A 343 17.54 8.49 -7.61
N PHE A 344 17.03 9.71 -7.79
CA PHE A 344 15.60 9.95 -7.99
C PHE A 344 15.07 9.23 -9.23
N LEU A 345 15.74 9.38 -10.38
CA LEU A 345 15.28 8.76 -11.62
C LEU A 345 15.45 7.24 -11.61
N LEU A 346 16.57 6.74 -11.08
CA LEU A 346 16.86 5.31 -11.04
C LEU A 346 15.90 4.56 -10.14
N THR A 347 15.64 5.06 -8.93
CA THR A 347 14.78 4.38 -7.95
C THR A 347 13.30 4.46 -8.30
N LEU A 348 12.89 5.47 -9.08
CA LEU A 348 11.54 5.62 -9.59
C LEU A 348 11.29 4.82 -10.89
N ALA A 349 12.35 4.46 -11.63
CA ALA A 349 12.26 3.80 -12.92
C ALA A 349 11.38 2.54 -12.93
N PRO A 350 11.40 1.62 -11.95
CA PRO A 350 10.55 0.42 -12.00
C PRO A 350 9.05 0.72 -12.06
N THR A 351 8.61 1.83 -11.44
CA THR A 351 7.19 2.23 -11.40
C THR A 351 6.84 3.34 -12.38
N SER A 352 7.84 4.04 -12.91
CA SER A 352 7.69 5.12 -13.88
C SER A 352 8.51 4.87 -15.14
N SER A 353 8.28 3.71 -15.75
CA SER A 353 8.87 3.30 -17.02
C SER A 353 7.85 2.56 -17.91
N PHE A 354 8.20 1.39 -18.44
CA PHE A 354 7.45 0.60 -19.39
C PHE A 354 6.62 -0.52 -18.75
N VAL A 355 6.73 -0.73 -17.43
CA VAL A 355 5.90 -1.67 -16.66
C VAL A 355 4.63 -0.95 -16.22
N PRO A 356 3.46 -1.22 -16.84
CA PRO A 356 2.24 -0.49 -16.52
C PRO A 356 1.64 -0.98 -15.20
N LEU A 357 1.23 -0.02 -14.38
CA LEU A 357 0.54 -0.26 -13.12
C LEU A 357 -0.90 0.25 -13.22
N ASN A 358 -1.75 -0.17 -12.28
CA ASN A 358 -3.17 0.20 -12.25
C ASN A 358 -3.39 1.72 -12.12
N ASP A 359 -2.42 2.42 -11.52
CA ASP A 359 -2.45 3.87 -11.38
C ASP A 359 -1.27 4.50 -12.14
N LEU A 360 -1.55 5.57 -12.89
CA LEU A 360 -0.51 6.38 -13.55
C LEU A 360 0.43 7.05 -12.54
N ALA A 361 -0.11 7.46 -11.39
CA ALA A 361 0.64 8.15 -10.34
C ALA A 361 0.12 7.76 -8.95
N VAL A 362 1.04 7.54 -8.00
CA VAL A 362 0.73 7.32 -6.57
C VAL A 362 1.83 7.94 -5.72
N GLU A 363 1.46 8.56 -4.60
CA GLU A 363 2.35 9.42 -3.80
C GLU A 363 3.49 8.64 -3.14
N HIS A 364 3.19 7.51 -2.50
CA HIS A 364 4.20 6.69 -1.83
C HIS A 364 5.28 6.12 -2.77
N ARG A 365 5.12 6.17 -4.10
CA ARG A 365 6.20 5.81 -5.06
C ARG A 365 7.41 6.73 -4.94
N THR A 366 7.21 7.96 -4.43
CA THR A 366 8.28 8.94 -4.26
C THR A 366 9.13 8.72 -3.01
N TYR A 367 8.69 7.91 -2.04
CA TYR A 367 9.35 7.79 -0.74
C TYR A 367 10.86 7.44 -0.83
N LEU A 368 11.23 6.34 -1.52
CA LEU A 368 12.64 5.99 -1.76
C LEU A 368 13.37 7.05 -2.63
N PRO A 369 12.80 7.51 -3.77
CA PRO A 369 13.37 8.61 -4.55
C PRO A 369 13.65 9.91 -3.76
N LEU A 370 12.88 10.23 -2.72
CA LEU A 370 13.09 11.43 -1.90
C LEU A 370 14.33 11.31 -1.00
N THR A 371 14.65 10.13 -0.49
CA THR A 371 15.71 9.92 0.52
C THR A 371 17.07 10.50 0.14
N LEU A 372 17.72 9.93 -0.87
CA LEU A 372 19.02 10.37 -1.39
C LEU A 372 18.90 11.04 -2.77
N GLY A 373 17.66 11.36 -3.20
CA GLY A 373 17.35 12.04 -4.45
C GLY A 373 17.06 13.52 -4.26
N LEU A 374 15.78 13.89 -4.20
CA LEU A 374 15.37 15.29 -4.12
C LEU A 374 15.73 15.98 -2.80
N CYS A 375 15.70 15.27 -1.66
CA CYS A 375 16.00 15.90 -0.37
C CYS A 375 17.45 16.39 -0.27
N PRO A 376 18.49 15.66 -0.72
CA PRO A 376 19.85 16.20 -0.81
C PRO A 376 19.99 17.41 -1.74
N ILE A 377 19.28 17.43 -2.88
CA ILE A 377 19.28 18.58 -3.80
C ILE A 377 18.72 19.82 -3.10
N ALA A 378 17.55 19.67 -2.46
CA ALA A 378 16.91 20.74 -1.71
C ALA A 378 17.75 21.16 -0.50
N GLY A 379 18.29 20.21 0.26
CA GLY A 379 19.08 20.50 1.45
C GLY A 379 20.40 21.20 1.12
N TRP A 380 21.02 20.93 -0.02
CA TRP A 380 22.16 21.72 -0.50
C TRP A 380 21.80 23.21 -0.62
N LEU A 381 20.66 23.52 -1.24
CA LEU A 381 20.18 24.88 -1.41
C LEU A 381 19.81 25.53 -0.07
N VAL A 382 19.08 24.81 0.78
CA VAL A 382 18.60 25.30 2.08
C VAL A 382 19.77 25.60 3.02
N VAL A 383 20.81 24.78 3.07
CA VAL A 383 22.00 25.06 3.90
C VAL A 383 22.64 26.40 3.49
N ARG A 384 22.70 26.71 2.19
CA ARG A 384 23.20 28.01 1.73
C ARG A 384 22.28 29.17 2.11
N TRP A 385 20.97 28.95 2.13
CA TRP A 385 20.02 29.98 2.59
C TRP A 385 20.14 30.25 4.09
N LEU A 386 20.39 29.21 4.90
CA LEU A 386 20.61 29.32 6.34
C LEU A 386 21.91 30.07 6.68
N GLU A 387 22.91 30.03 5.80
CA GLU A 387 24.16 30.78 5.94
C GLU A 387 24.05 32.24 5.43
N GLY A 388 22.94 32.61 4.77
CA GLY A 388 22.72 33.93 4.18
C GLY A 388 21.48 34.66 4.72
N SER A 389 20.98 35.62 3.94
CA SER A 389 19.81 36.46 4.32
C SER A 389 18.46 35.74 4.23
N LYS A 390 18.43 34.50 3.76
CA LYS A 390 17.19 33.73 3.52
C LYS A 390 16.89 32.69 4.61
N ALA A 391 17.55 32.77 5.76
CA ALA A 391 17.37 31.79 6.84
C ALA A 391 15.92 31.74 7.35
N THR A 392 15.27 32.90 7.53
CA THR A 392 13.86 32.98 7.95
C THR A 392 12.93 32.27 6.96
N LEU A 393 13.15 32.45 5.65
CA LEU A 393 12.35 31.78 4.62
C LEU A 393 12.49 30.25 4.70
N ALA A 394 13.71 29.73 4.91
CA ALA A 394 13.93 28.30 5.09
C ALA A 394 13.20 27.74 6.32
N VAL A 395 13.22 28.46 7.45
CA VAL A 395 12.50 28.05 8.66
C VAL A 395 10.98 28.08 8.47
N VAL A 396 10.46 29.13 7.84
CA VAL A 396 9.02 29.24 7.53
C VAL A 396 8.57 28.14 6.57
N ALA A 397 9.33 27.86 5.52
CA ALA A 397 9.03 26.77 4.59
C ALA A 397 9.01 25.41 5.31
N PHE A 398 9.99 25.15 6.20
CA PHE A 398 10.02 23.92 6.98
C PHE A 398 8.84 23.81 7.96
N ALA A 399 8.49 24.89 8.66
CA ALA A 399 7.31 24.92 9.52
C ALA A 399 6.02 24.64 8.72
N GLY A 400 5.92 25.16 7.50
CA GLY A 400 4.84 24.84 6.57
C GLY A 400 4.76 23.35 6.24
N LEU A 401 5.89 22.69 5.95
CA LEU A 401 5.93 21.24 5.72
C LEU A 401 5.42 20.46 6.95
N CYS A 402 5.86 20.84 8.16
CA CYS A 402 5.39 20.22 9.40
C CYS A 402 3.87 20.32 9.57
N VAL A 403 3.29 21.50 9.36
CA VAL A 403 1.84 21.73 9.45
C VAL A 403 1.09 20.90 8.41
N LEU A 404 1.56 20.90 7.16
CA LEU A 404 0.93 20.13 6.09
C LEU A 404 0.99 18.62 6.35
N THR A 405 2.08 18.11 6.94
CA THR A 405 2.20 16.69 7.31
C THR A 405 1.23 16.32 8.43
N ILE A 406 1.13 17.13 9.49
CA ILE A 406 0.17 16.90 10.58
C ILE A 406 -1.26 16.90 10.03
N HIS A 407 -1.59 17.83 9.16
CA HIS A 407 -2.91 17.88 8.51
C HIS A 407 -3.14 16.65 7.63
N ARG A 408 -2.18 16.27 6.77
CA ARG A 408 -2.31 15.14 5.85
C ARG A 408 -2.46 13.80 6.58
N ASN A 409 -1.91 13.66 7.79
CA ASN A 409 -2.12 12.46 8.61
C ASN A 409 -3.59 12.27 9.02
N GLN A 410 -4.37 13.35 9.12
CA GLN A 410 -5.79 13.28 9.49
C GLN A 410 -6.64 12.60 8.41
N ASP A 411 -6.23 12.72 7.15
CA ASP A 411 -6.92 12.07 6.03
C ASP A 411 -6.88 10.54 6.19
N TRP A 412 -5.83 10.01 6.83
CA TRP A 412 -5.61 8.59 7.09
C TRP A 412 -6.11 8.12 8.47
N THR A 413 -7.13 8.78 9.04
CA THR A 413 -7.64 8.38 10.38
C THR A 413 -8.83 7.41 10.31
N THR A 414 -9.66 7.50 9.28
CA THR A 414 -10.86 6.67 9.08
C THR A 414 -11.09 6.48 7.58
N GLU A 415 -11.74 5.39 7.17
CA GLU A 415 -12.11 5.16 5.77
C GLU A 415 -12.94 6.31 5.17
N ILE A 416 -13.90 6.85 5.94
CA ILE A 416 -14.75 7.96 5.48
C ILE A 416 -13.89 9.19 5.16
N ARG A 417 -12.98 9.59 6.06
CA ARG A 417 -12.12 10.77 5.83
C ARG A 417 -11.20 10.61 4.62
N LEU A 418 -10.60 9.43 4.47
CA LEU A 418 -9.69 9.14 3.35
C LEU A 418 -10.42 9.28 2.01
N TRP A 419 -11.59 8.64 1.88
CA TRP A 419 -12.34 8.67 0.63
C TRP A 419 -13.13 9.96 0.42
N GLN A 420 -13.51 10.66 1.49
CA GLN A 420 -14.08 12.00 1.41
C GLN A 420 -13.08 12.99 0.85
N ASP A 421 -11.86 13.02 1.38
CA ASP A 421 -10.76 13.84 0.84
C ASP A 421 -10.51 13.55 -0.64
N ALA A 422 -10.47 12.26 -0.99
CA ALA A 422 -10.27 11.82 -2.37
C ALA A 422 -11.40 12.26 -3.30
N ALA A 423 -12.65 12.12 -2.86
CA ALA A 423 -13.84 12.49 -3.62
C ALA A 423 -13.99 14.02 -3.77
N GLU A 424 -13.57 14.81 -2.78
CA GLU A 424 -13.58 16.28 -2.87
C GLU A 424 -12.54 16.79 -3.86
N LYS A 425 -11.35 16.19 -3.85
CA LYS A 425 -10.22 16.58 -4.71
C LYS A 425 -10.31 15.98 -6.12
N ASN A 426 -11.03 14.87 -6.27
CA ASN A 426 -11.27 14.21 -7.56
C ASN A 426 -12.75 13.79 -7.73
N PRO A 427 -13.68 14.76 -7.86
CA PRO A 427 -15.13 14.52 -7.82
C PRO A 427 -15.69 13.81 -9.05
N ARG A 428 -14.88 13.62 -10.10
CA ARG A 428 -15.29 12.93 -11.33
C ARG A 428 -14.88 11.46 -11.34
N SER A 429 -14.03 11.04 -10.42
CA SER A 429 -13.54 9.66 -10.38
C SER A 429 -14.60 8.74 -9.75
N PRO A 430 -14.97 7.64 -10.43
CA PRO A 430 -15.89 6.66 -9.87
C PRO A 430 -15.33 5.99 -8.61
N ARG A 431 -14.01 5.76 -8.56
CA ARG A 431 -13.33 5.00 -7.49
C ARG A 431 -13.49 5.63 -6.10
N PRO A 432 -13.16 6.93 -5.87
CA PRO A 432 -13.41 7.58 -4.58
C PRO A 432 -14.86 7.54 -4.14
N HIS A 433 -15.80 7.69 -5.08
CA HIS A 433 -17.23 7.65 -4.76
C HIS A 433 -17.72 6.25 -4.41
N ASN A 434 -17.24 5.20 -5.08
CA ASN A 434 -17.56 3.83 -4.69
C ASN A 434 -17.00 3.52 -3.30
N ASN A 435 -15.73 3.82 -3.06
CA ASN A 435 -15.10 3.52 -1.77
C ASN A 435 -15.66 4.36 -0.62
N LEU A 436 -15.99 5.64 -0.85
CA LEU A 436 -16.68 6.46 0.14
C LEU A 436 -18.09 5.94 0.44
N GLY A 437 -18.82 5.51 -0.60
CA GLY A 437 -20.11 4.86 -0.43
C GLY A 437 -20.01 3.61 0.45
N LYS A 438 -18.98 2.79 0.20
CA LYS A 438 -18.68 1.59 1.00
C LYS A 438 -18.34 1.93 2.44
N ALA A 439 -17.51 2.95 2.67
CA ALA A 439 -17.17 3.42 4.01
C ALA A 439 -18.42 3.90 4.79
N TYR A 440 -19.32 4.64 4.14
CA TYR A 440 -20.60 5.02 4.74
C TYR A 440 -21.53 3.83 4.99
N TYR A 441 -21.55 2.84 4.09
CA TYR A 441 -22.35 1.63 4.25
C TYR A 441 -21.89 0.80 5.45
N GLU A 442 -20.58 0.60 5.60
CA GLU A 442 -19.98 -0.09 6.75
C GLU A 442 -20.20 0.66 8.07
N ALA A 443 -20.33 2.00 8.01
CA ALA A 443 -20.73 2.84 9.14
C ALA A 443 -22.26 2.92 9.34
N GLU A 444 -23.04 2.07 8.67
CA GLU A 444 -24.51 2.01 8.70
C GLU A 444 -25.22 3.31 8.25
N GLN A 445 -24.51 4.21 7.59
CA GLN A 445 -25.02 5.47 7.04
C GLN A 445 -25.53 5.25 5.61
N LEU A 446 -26.65 4.53 5.50
CA LEU A 446 -27.22 4.09 4.21
C LEU A 446 -27.57 5.25 3.25
N GLY A 447 -27.99 6.40 3.78
CA GLY A 447 -28.32 7.59 2.99
C GLY A 447 -27.10 8.16 2.24
N PRO A 448 -26.06 8.62 2.96
CA PRO A 448 -24.79 9.02 2.36
C PRO A 448 -24.16 7.94 1.46
N ALA A 449 -24.22 6.67 1.87
CA ALA A 449 -23.72 5.55 1.06
C ALA A 449 -24.37 5.53 -0.33
N LEU A 450 -25.71 5.56 -0.38
CA LEU A 450 -26.47 5.55 -1.64
C LEU A 450 -26.14 6.75 -2.53
N VAL A 451 -25.94 7.93 -1.95
CA VAL A 451 -25.56 9.14 -2.71
C VAL A 451 -24.22 8.94 -3.40
N HIS A 452 -23.22 8.43 -2.67
CA HIS A 452 -21.89 8.25 -3.23
C HIS A 452 -21.81 7.09 -4.23
N PHE A 453 -22.46 5.95 -3.98
CA PHE A 453 -22.54 4.90 -4.99
C PHE A 453 -23.23 5.38 -6.29
N LYS A 454 -24.31 6.16 -6.19
CA LYS A 454 -24.95 6.76 -7.36
C LYS A 454 -24.04 7.74 -8.11
N ARG A 455 -23.25 8.55 -7.39
CA ARG A 455 -22.25 9.42 -8.04
C ARG A 455 -21.18 8.63 -8.78
N SER A 456 -20.81 7.44 -8.30
CA SER A 456 -19.85 6.56 -8.96
C SER A 456 -20.33 6.14 -10.37
N ILE A 457 -21.60 5.78 -10.51
CA ILE A 457 -22.16 5.33 -11.81
C ILE A 457 -22.52 6.48 -12.78
N LEU A 458 -22.76 7.69 -12.28
CA LEU A 458 -23.17 8.85 -13.10
C LEU A 458 -22.04 9.46 -13.95
N ASN A 459 -20.77 9.16 -13.63
CA ASN A 459 -19.62 9.73 -14.33
C ASN A 459 -19.23 8.87 -15.56
N GLU A 460 -20.03 8.96 -16.63
CA GLU A 460 -19.96 8.12 -17.85
C GLU A 460 -18.59 8.09 -18.57
N GLY A 461 -17.71 9.08 -18.34
CA GLY A 461 -16.39 9.16 -18.99
C GLY A 461 -15.32 8.18 -18.47
N PHE A 462 -15.61 7.41 -17.42
CA PHE A 462 -14.64 6.53 -16.75
C PHE A 462 -15.14 5.11 -16.51
N ASN A 463 -16.35 4.79 -16.97
CA ASN A 463 -17.06 3.58 -16.57
C ASN A 463 -17.01 2.52 -17.67
N THR A 464 -16.10 1.56 -17.57
CA THR A 464 -16.23 0.31 -18.33
C THR A 464 -17.38 -0.51 -17.74
N ALA A 465 -17.86 -1.51 -18.48
CA ALA A 465 -18.81 -2.48 -17.93
C ALA A 465 -18.27 -3.16 -16.64
N LEU A 466 -16.95 -3.25 -16.48
CA LEU A 466 -16.31 -3.77 -15.28
C LEU A 466 -16.42 -2.81 -14.09
N ASP A 467 -16.21 -1.51 -14.34
CA ASP A 467 -16.23 -0.47 -13.31
C ASP A 467 -17.63 -0.21 -12.74
N LEU A 468 -18.68 -0.51 -13.52
CA LEU A 468 -20.08 -0.33 -13.11
C LEU A 468 -20.61 -1.44 -12.21
N MET A 469 -20.03 -2.65 -12.26
CA MET A 469 -20.58 -3.81 -11.55
C MET A 469 -20.57 -3.64 -10.03
N GLU A 470 -19.44 -3.22 -9.46
CA GLU A 470 -19.30 -3.08 -8.02
C GLU A 470 -20.23 -1.98 -7.45
N PRO A 471 -20.29 -0.76 -8.03
CA PRO A 471 -21.26 0.24 -7.62
C PRO A 471 -22.72 -0.23 -7.71
N HIS A 472 -23.15 -0.88 -8.81
CA HIS A 472 -24.54 -1.39 -8.91
C HIS A 472 -24.83 -2.46 -7.85
N PHE A 473 -23.89 -3.36 -7.59
CA PHE A 473 -24.02 -4.37 -6.53
C PHE A 473 -24.18 -3.71 -5.15
N ASN A 474 -23.36 -2.68 -4.87
CA ASN A 474 -23.40 -1.95 -3.61
C ASN A 474 -24.71 -1.14 -3.45
N ILE A 475 -25.21 -0.51 -4.52
CA ILE A 475 -26.52 0.16 -4.52
C ILE A 475 -27.64 -0.86 -4.23
N ALA A 476 -27.58 -2.04 -4.83
CA ALA A 476 -28.56 -3.10 -4.60
C ALA A 476 -28.58 -3.55 -3.13
N ALA A 477 -27.39 -3.70 -2.51
CA ALA A 477 -27.26 -4.04 -1.09
C ALA A 477 -27.87 -2.95 -0.19
N VAL A 478 -27.57 -1.67 -0.46
CA VAL A 478 -28.19 -0.55 0.29
C VAL A 478 -29.72 -0.56 0.17
N TYR A 479 -30.26 -0.78 -1.04
CA TYR A 479 -31.71 -0.87 -1.22
C TYR A 479 -32.33 -2.07 -0.51
N LEU A 480 -31.63 -3.21 -0.48
CA LEU A 480 -32.07 -4.39 0.26
C LEU A 480 -32.17 -4.10 1.76
N ASP A 481 -31.19 -3.40 2.33
CA ASP A 481 -31.19 -3.02 3.76
C ASP A 481 -32.27 -1.99 4.09
N LEU A 482 -32.56 -1.07 3.15
CA LEU A 482 -33.70 -0.17 3.23
C LEU A 482 -35.05 -0.85 2.95
N ASN A 483 -35.06 -2.16 2.72
CA ASN A 483 -36.23 -2.96 2.33
C ASN A 483 -36.95 -2.45 1.05
N ARG A 484 -36.23 -1.75 0.17
CA ARG A 484 -36.69 -1.30 -1.15
C ARG A 484 -36.46 -2.38 -2.19
N LEU A 485 -37.25 -3.45 -2.10
CA LEU A 485 -37.05 -4.69 -2.84
C LEU A 485 -37.08 -4.51 -4.37
N ASP A 486 -37.96 -3.65 -4.90
CA ASP A 486 -38.05 -3.38 -6.35
C ASP A 486 -36.80 -2.70 -6.90
N ASP A 487 -36.23 -1.77 -6.13
CA ASP A 487 -34.99 -1.11 -6.52
C ASP A 487 -33.80 -2.07 -6.41
N ALA A 488 -33.70 -2.84 -5.32
CA ALA A 488 -32.64 -3.84 -5.15
C ALA A 488 -32.63 -4.87 -6.29
N GLU A 489 -33.80 -5.39 -6.68
CA GLU A 489 -33.93 -6.31 -7.81
C GLU A 489 -33.43 -5.69 -9.13
N ARG A 490 -33.81 -4.44 -9.42
CA ARG A 490 -33.38 -3.75 -10.64
C ARG A 490 -31.86 -3.65 -10.71
N GLU A 491 -31.23 -3.25 -9.61
CA GLU A 491 -29.77 -3.08 -9.56
C GLU A 491 -29.03 -4.42 -9.61
N TYR A 492 -29.48 -5.47 -8.91
CA TYR A 492 -28.89 -6.81 -9.04
C TYR A 492 -29.02 -7.37 -10.46
N ARG A 493 -30.15 -7.14 -11.13
CA ARG A 493 -30.33 -7.54 -12.54
C ARG A 493 -29.38 -6.78 -13.46
N GLU A 494 -29.09 -5.52 -13.17
CA GLU A 494 -28.13 -4.75 -13.96
C GLU A 494 -26.71 -5.32 -13.84
N VAL A 495 -26.28 -5.70 -12.62
CA VAL A 495 -25.00 -6.43 -12.46
C VAL A 495 -25.00 -7.74 -13.24
N MET A 496 -26.09 -8.51 -13.21
CA MET A 496 -26.23 -9.75 -13.98
C MET A 496 -26.27 -9.51 -15.50
N ARG A 497 -26.74 -8.35 -15.96
CA ARG A 497 -26.69 -7.94 -17.37
C ARG A 497 -25.25 -7.66 -17.80
N LEU A 498 -24.48 -6.98 -16.95
CA LEU A 498 -23.05 -6.66 -17.18
C LEU A 498 -22.17 -7.92 -17.07
N ARG A 499 -22.45 -8.80 -16.12
CA ARG A 499 -21.77 -10.08 -15.90
C ARG A 499 -22.76 -11.17 -15.52
N PRO A 500 -23.24 -11.95 -16.50
CA PRO A 500 -24.15 -13.07 -16.27
C PRO A 500 -23.61 -14.14 -15.31
N GLY A 501 -22.28 -14.20 -15.13
CA GLY A 501 -21.62 -15.12 -14.21
C GLY A 501 -21.42 -14.61 -12.78
N SER A 502 -21.98 -13.45 -12.38
CA SER A 502 -21.87 -12.97 -10.99
C SER A 502 -22.73 -13.80 -10.06
N TYR A 503 -22.09 -14.73 -9.34
CA TYR A 503 -22.77 -15.61 -8.39
C TYR A 503 -23.27 -14.82 -7.16
N GLU A 504 -22.58 -13.76 -6.75
CA GLU A 504 -22.98 -12.87 -5.65
C GLU A 504 -24.30 -12.16 -5.96
N SER A 505 -24.47 -11.69 -7.20
CA SER A 505 -25.71 -11.01 -7.62
C SER A 505 -26.90 -11.97 -7.69
N HIS A 506 -26.67 -13.22 -8.07
CA HIS A 506 -27.71 -14.27 -8.01
C HIS A 506 -28.15 -14.51 -6.56
N MET A 507 -27.21 -14.59 -5.62
CA MET A 507 -27.51 -14.73 -4.20
C MET A 507 -28.25 -13.50 -3.65
N GLY A 508 -27.82 -12.29 -4.00
CA GLY A 508 -28.48 -11.04 -3.62
C GLY A 508 -29.93 -10.96 -4.13
N LEU A 509 -30.15 -11.29 -5.40
CA LEU A 509 -31.49 -11.36 -5.99
C LEU A 509 -32.35 -12.46 -5.34
N ALA A 510 -31.75 -13.60 -4.98
CA ALA A 510 -32.47 -14.64 -4.25
C ALA A 510 -32.94 -14.15 -2.87
N THR A 511 -32.13 -13.35 -2.17
CA THR A 511 -32.53 -12.73 -0.90
C THR A 511 -33.72 -11.79 -1.10
N VAL A 512 -33.74 -11.02 -2.20
CA VAL A 512 -34.91 -10.19 -2.58
C VAL A 512 -36.16 -11.06 -2.77
N MET A 513 -36.05 -12.15 -3.53
CA MET A 513 -37.18 -13.07 -3.79
C MET A 513 -37.68 -13.77 -2.52
N ASN A 514 -36.76 -14.17 -1.64
CA ASN A 514 -37.08 -14.75 -0.34
C ASN A 514 -37.87 -13.76 0.54
N ARG A 515 -37.47 -12.48 0.59
CA ARG A 515 -38.18 -11.44 1.36
C ARG A 515 -39.58 -11.15 0.80
N ARG A 516 -39.81 -11.35 -0.51
CA ARG A 516 -41.14 -11.26 -1.14
C ARG A 516 -41.99 -12.51 -0.98
N GLY A 517 -41.45 -13.60 -0.43
CA GLY A 517 -42.15 -14.88 -0.33
C GLY A 517 -42.15 -15.71 -1.62
N ASN A 518 -41.42 -15.29 -2.67
CA ASN A 518 -41.25 -16.08 -3.89
C ASN A 518 -40.14 -17.13 -3.68
N PHE A 519 -40.43 -18.13 -2.86
CA PHE A 519 -39.44 -19.11 -2.40
C PHE A 519 -38.91 -20.00 -3.52
N ALA A 520 -39.74 -20.35 -4.51
CA ALA A 520 -39.32 -21.18 -5.64
C ALA A 520 -38.26 -20.48 -6.51
N GLU A 521 -38.44 -19.18 -6.78
CA GLU A 521 -37.44 -18.42 -7.52
C GLU A 521 -36.17 -18.18 -6.71
N ALA A 522 -36.30 -17.92 -5.40
CA ALA A 522 -35.16 -17.79 -4.50
C ALA A 522 -34.29 -19.07 -4.49
N GLU A 523 -34.91 -20.24 -4.41
CA GLU A 523 -34.20 -21.54 -4.46
C GLU A 523 -33.44 -21.70 -5.77
N ARG A 524 -34.10 -21.46 -6.91
CA ARG A 524 -33.48 -21.53 -8.24
C ARG A 524 -32.26 -20.61 -8.35
N LEU A 525 -32.37 -19.38 -7.86
CA LEU A 525 -31.29 -18.39 -7.92
C LEU A 525 -30.10 -18.77 -7.01
N LEU A 526 -30.36 -19.31 -5.82
CA LEU A 526 -29.30 -19.78 -4.92
C LEU A 526 -28.56 -21.01 -5.47
N LEU A 527 -29.30 -21.97 -6.03
CA LEU A 527 -28.69 -23.12 -6.72
C LEU A 527 -27.82 -22.65 -7.90
N ARG A 528 -28.30 -21.68 -8.68
CA ARG A 528 -27.51 -21.09 -9.77
C ARG A 528 -26.26 -20.37 -9.25
N SER A 529 -26.36 -19.66 -8.12
CA SER A 529 -25.22 -19.02 -7.47
C SER A 529 -24.13 -20.06 -7.11
N LEU A 530 -24.52 -21.19 -6.52
CA LEU A 530 -23.60 -22.29 -6.20
C LEU A 530 -22.95 -22.90 -7.46
N GLU A 531 -23.72 -23.13 -8.51
CA GLU A 531 -23.20 -23.62 -9.79
C GLU A 531 -22.16 -22.68 -10.38
N LEU A 532 -22.45 -21.38 -10.41
CA LEU A 532 -21.55 -20.37 -10.96
C LEU A 532 -20.25 -20.26 -10.17
N LYS A 533 -20.32 -20.28 -8.82
CA LYS A 533 -19.12 -20.29 -7.98
C LYS A 533 -18.24 -21.51 -8.26
N ARG A 534 -18.85 -22.70 -8.29
CA ARG A 534 -18.13 -23.94 -8.58
C ARG A 534 -17.53 -23.94 -9.98
N ALA A 535 -18.21 -23.37 -10.96
CA ALA A 535 -17.68 -23.22 -12.31
C ALA A 535 -16.51 -22.22 -12.38
N GLN A 536 -16.48 -21.20 -11.51
CA GLN A 536 -15.43 -20.18 -11.50
C GLN A 536 -14.10 -20.70 -10.93
N ASP A 537 -14.12 -21.41 -9.80
CA ASP A 537 -12.88 -21.84 -9.13
C ASP A 537 -12.98 -23.18 -8.39
N GLY A 538 -14.09 -23.93 -8.58
CA GLY A 538 -14.30 -25.22 -7.93
C GLY A 538 -14.64 -25.14 -6.44
N ALA A 539 -14.61 -23.96 -5.82
CA ALA A 539 -14.87 -23.82 -4.40
C ALA A 539 -16.38 -23.79 -4.09
N ASP A 540 -16.70 -24.09 -2.84
CA ASP A 540 -18.06 -23.95 -2.31
C ASP A 540 -18.39 -22.48 -2.01
N PHE A 541 -19.66 -22.18 -1.76
CA PHE A 541 -20.12 -20.85 -1.35
C PHE A 541 -20.96 -20.93 -0.07
N PRO A 542 -20.32 -20.83 1.13
CA PRO A 542 -20.99 -20.98 2.42
C PRO A 542 -22.23 -20.08 2.59
N LEU A 543 -22.16 -18.83 2.12
CA LEU A 543 -23.24 -17.85 2.25
C LEU A 543 -24.49 -18.23 1.43
N ALA A 544 -24.32 -18.75 0.20
CA ALA A 544 -25.46 -19.22 -0.58
C ALA A 544 -26.11 -20.47 0.05
N ARG A 545 -25.31 -21.36 0.66
CA ARG A 545 -25.82 -22.52 1.40
C ARG A 545 -26.55 -22.14 2.68
N LEU A 546 -26.04 -21.16 3.41
CA LEU A 546 -26.73 -20.57 4.55
C LEU A 546 -28.11 -20.05 4.14
N ASN A 547 -28.18 -19.29 3.03
CA ASN A 547 -29.43 -18.74 2.52
C ASN A 547 -30.40 -19.85 2.05
N LEU A 548 -29.91 -20.94 1.46
CA LEU A 548 -30.73 -22.12 1.15
C LEU A 548 -31.26 -22.78 2.43
N GLY A 549 -30.41 -22.93 3.44
CA GLY A 549 -30.78 -23.46 4.75
C GLY A 549 -31.88 -22.65 5.41
N GLU A 550 -31.78 -21.33 5.40
CA GLU A 550 -32.81 -20.41 5.90
C GLU A 550 -34.12 -20.55 5.09
N LEU A 551 -34.02 -20.57 3.75
CA LEU A 551 -35.16 -20.73 2.85
C LEU A 551 -35.91 -22.05 3.08
N TYR A 552 -35.18 -23.15 3.26
CA TYR A 552 -35.74 -24.45 3.59
C TYR A 552 -36.35 -24.48 5.00
N GLY A 553 -35.76 -23.77 5.96
CA GLY A 553 -36.38 -23.56 7.27
C GLY A 553 -37.74 -22.85 7.17
N LYS A 554 -37.84 -21.78 6.37
CA LYS A 554 -39.10 -21.04 6.13
C LYS A 554 -40.17 -21.87 5.43
N THR A 555 -39.76 -22.80 4.58
CA THR A 555 -40.66 -23.70 3.84
C THR A 555 -40.87 -25.05 4.53
N ALA A 556 -40.48 -25.17 5.81
CA ALA A 556 -40.58 -26.38 6.63
C ALA A 556 -39.85 -27.63 6.08
N ARG A 557 -38.93 -27.43 5.14
CA ARG A 557 -38.03 -28.45 4.57
C ARG A 557 -36.81 -28.68 5.48
N TYR A 558 -37.04 -28.94 6.76
CA TYR A 558 -36.00 -28.93 7.79
C TYR A 558 -34.86 -29.94 7.57
N ARG A 559 -35.14 -31.08 6.92
CA ARG A 559 -34.08 -32.06 6.60
C ARG A 559 -33.09 -31.52 5.58
N GLU A 560 -33.58 -30.81 4.57
CA GLU A 560 -32.76 -30.18 3.53
C GLU A 560 -32.02 -28.98 4.12
N ALA A 561 -32.67 -28.21 5.01
CA ALA A 561 -32.02 -27.15 5.76
C ALA A 561 -30.79 -27.66 6.52
N VAL A 562 -30.93 -28.77 7.26
CA VAL A 562 -29.80 -29.39 7.99
C VAL A 562 -28.66 -29.76 7.05
N THR A 563 -28.94 -30.31 5.87
CA THR A 563 -27.91 -30.67 4.89
C THR A 563 -27.13 -29.44 4.43
N GLU A 564 -27.82 -28.41 3.97
CA GLU A 564 -27.17 -27.20 3.45
C GLU A 564 -26.40 -26.45 4.54
N LEU A 565 -26.95 -26.35 5.75
CA LEU A 565 -26.30 -25.68 6.88
C LEU A 565 -25.03 -26.42 7.34
N LYS A 566 -25.03 -27.76 7.33
CA LYS A 566 -23.82 -28.55 7.59
C LYS A 566 -22.74 -28.32 6.53
N MET A 567 -23.13 -28.23 5.26
CA MET A 567 -22.18 -27.94 4.19
C MET A 567 -21.64 -26.52 4.29
N ALA A 568 -22.47 -25.55 4.67
CA ALA A 568 -22.01 -24.18 4.97
C ALA A 568 -20.97 -24.18 6.11
N ILE A 569 -21.24 -24.87 7.22
CA ILE A 569 -20.33 -24.99 8.37
C ILE A 569 -19.05 -25.75 8.03
N ALA A 570 -19.13 -26.78 7.18
CA ALA A 570 -17.95 -27.52 6.75
C ALA A 570 -16.99 -26.65 5.92
N ALA A 571 -17.54 -25.71 5.14
CA ALA A 571 -16.78 -24.78 4.33
C ALA A 571 -16.33 -23.52 5.12
N ASP A 572 -17.13 -23.07 6.09
CA ASP A 572 -16.78 -22.01 7.03
C ASP A 572 -17.28 -22.34 8.46
N PRO A 573 -16.41 -22.91 9.31
CA PRO A 573 -16.77 -23.29 10.68
C PRO A 573 -17.15 -22.11 11.58
N GLY A 574 -16.73 -20.89 11.23
CA GLY A 574 -16.97 -19.67 11.98
C GLY A 574 -18.31 -19.00 11.66
N LEU A 575 -19.08 -19.52 10.70
CA LEU A 575 -20.32 -18.92 10.23
C LEU A 575 -21.44 -19.04 11.28
N LEU A 576 -21.44 -18.12 12.24
CA LEU A 576 -22.34 -18.11 13.39
C LEU A 576 -23.84 -18.24 13.02
N PRO A 577 -24.37 -17.55 12.00
CA PRO A 577 -25.75 -17.72 11.57
C PRO A 577 -26.08 -19.15 11.10
N ALA A 578 -25.11 -19.88 10.54
CA ALA A 578 -25.33 -21.26 10.09
C ALA A 578 -25.50 -22.21 11.27
N HIS A 579 -24.72 -22.06 12.34
CA HIS A 579 -24.89 -22.83 13.58
C HIS A 579 -26.24 -22.54 14.23
N TYR A 580 -26.65 -21.27 14.29
CA TYR A 580 -27.95 -20.89 14.86
C TYR A 580 -29.13 -21.47 14.06
N ASN A 581 -29.10 -21.32 12.74
CA ASN A 581 -30.14 -21.87 11.87
C ASN A 581 -30.16 -23.41 11.93
N LEU A 582 -29.00 -24.05 12.12
CA LEU A 582 -28.90 -25.50 12.26
C LEU A 582 -29.56 -25.95 13.57
N GLY A 583 -29.33 -25.22 14.66
CA GLY A 583 -30.00 -25.46 15.93
C GLY A 583 -31.53 -25.34 15.82
N THR A 584 -32.00 -24.31 15.12
CA THR A 584 -33.42 -24.09 14.86
C THR A 584 -34.03 -25.22 14.04
N ALA A 585 -33.35 -25.67 12.98
CA ALA A 585 -33.80 -26.78 12.15
C ALA A 585 -33.83 -28.11 12.92
N TYR A 586 -32.85 -28.38 13.79
CA TYR A 586 -32.87 -29.57 14.65
C TYR A 586 -34.00 -29.56 15.66
N LEU A 587 -34.29 -28.40 16.25
CA LEU A 587 -35.39 -28.28 17.20
C LEU A 587 -36.73 -28.60 16.51
N ALA A 588 -36.95 -28.06 15.31
CA ALA A 588 -38.13 -28.36 14.49
C ALA A 588 -38.24 -29.84 14.08
N LEU A 589 -37.13 -30.56 14.00
CA LEU A 589 -37.08 -32.01 13.74
C LEU A 589 -37.23 -32.88 15.00
N GLY A 590 -37.47 -32.28 16.18
CA GLY A 590 -37.53 -33.01 17.45
C GLY A 590 -36.19 -33.62 17.82
N ARG A 591 -35.10 -32.88 17.63
CA ARG A 591 -33.72 -33.28 18.02
C ARG A 591 -33.11 -32.27 18.98
N PRO A 592 -33.67 -32.11 20.21
CA PRO A 592 -33.26 -31.07 21.15
C PRO A 592 -31.76 -31.16 21.55
N ASP A 593 -31.19 -32.35 21.68
CA ASP A 593 -29.77 -32.52 22.02
C ASP A 593 -28.82 -31.95 20.95
N LEU A 594 -29.18 -32.12 19.67
CA LEU A 594 -28.41 -31.57 18.56
C LEU A 594 -28.62 -30.06 18.43
N ALA A 595 -29.84 -29.57 18.71
CA ALA A 595 -30.13 -28.16 18.76
C ALA A 595 -29.30 -27.44 19.85
N ALA A 596 -29.26 -28.01 21.06
CA ALA A 596 -28.47 -27.46 22.16
C ALA A 596 -26.99 -27.36 21.83
N ARG A 597 -26.40 -28.41 21.23
CA ARG A 597 -25.00 -28.38 20.79
C ARG A 597 -24.73 -27.28 19.77
N ALA A 598 -25.61 -27.10 18.79
CA ALA A 598 -25.46 -26.06 17.78
C ALA A 598 -25.53 -24.64 18.40
N TYR A 599 -26.48 -24.40 19.31
CA TYR A 599 -26.55 -23.12 20.03
C TYR A 599 -25.36 -22.88 20.96
N GLN A 600 -24.84 -23.92 21.61
CA GLN A 600 -23.62 -23.81 22.42
C GLN A 600 -22.41 -23.38 21.58
N ILE A 601 -22.29 -23.88 20.34
CA ILE A 601 -21.24 -23.43 19.42
C ILE A 601 -21.40 -21.94 19.09
N CYS A 602 -22.63 -21.45 18.85
CA CYS A 602 -22.85 -20.02 18.66
C CYS A 602 -22.32 -19.19 19.85
N LEU A 603 -22.52 -19.67 21.08
CA LEU A 603 -22.05 -18.98 22.29
C LEU A 603 -20.54 -19.13 22.55
N LEU A 604 -19.91 -20.15 21.97
CA LEU A 604 -18.45 -20.25 21.93
C LEU A 604 -17.85 -19.25 20.93
N LEU A 605 -18.52 -19.04 19.79
CA LEU A 605 -18.11 -18.08 18.76
C LEU A 605 -18.39 -16.63 19.20
N ASP A 606 -19.55 -16.37 19.79
CA ASP A 606 -19.95 -15.09 20.36
C ASP A 606 -20.75 -15.32 21.66
N PRO A 607 -20.11 -15.13 22.83
CA PRO A 607 -20.77 -15.27 24.14
C PRO A 607 -21.96 -14.35 24.36
N THR A 608 -22.12 -13.29 23.55
CA THR A 608 -23.18 -12.29 23.66
C THR A 608 -24.33 -12.52 22.68
N PHE A 609 -24.29 -13.58 21.87
CA PHE A 609 -25.30 -13.85 20.85
C PHE A 609 -26.65 -14.26 21.45
N ALA A 610 -27.48 -13.27 21.72
CA ALA A 610 -28.78 -13.42 22.39
C ALA A 610 -29.73 -14.46 21.76
N PRO A 611 -29.83 -14.62 20.42
CA PRO A 611 -30.70 -15.63 19.83
C PRO A 611 -30.33 -17.07 20.22
N ALA A 612 -29.03 -17.39 20.39
CA ALA A 612 -28.62 -18.72 20.82
C ALA A 612 -28.92 -18.97 22.31
N LEU A 613 -28.82 -17.95 23.17
CA LEU A 613 -29.26 -18.05 24.57
C LEU A 613 -30.75 -18.39 24.65
N GLN A 614 -31.59 -17.66 23.89
CA GLN A 614 -33.02 -17.93 23.81
C GLN A 614 -33.32 -19.33 23.24
N GLY A 615 -32.57 -19.75 22.23
CA GLY A 615 -32.64 -21.10 21.67
C GLY A 615 -32.39 -22.19 22.71
N LEU A 616 -31.38 -22.04 23.57
CA LEU A 616 -31.08 -22.97 24.66
C LEU A 616 -32.17 -22.98 25.75
N GLU A 617 -32.69 -21.81 26.12
CA GLU A 617 -33.82 -21.73 27.06
C GLU A 617 -35.05 -22.46 26.52
N ARG A 618 -35.32 -22.35 25.22
CA ARG A 618 -36.42 -23.07 24.59
C ARG A 618 -36.21 -24.59 24.62
N VAL A 619 -35.01 -25.07 24.30
CA VAL A 619 -34.65 -26.50 24.36
C VAL A 619 -34.83 -27.05 25.78
N THR A 620 -34.41 -26.31 26.80
CA THR A 620 -34.51 -26.75 28.20
C THR A 620 -35.96 -26.76 28.72
N ARG A 621 -36.80 -25.83 28.28
CA ARG A 621 -38.24 -25.83 28.59
C ARG A 621 -38.95 -27.02 27.94
N GLU A 622 -38.72 -27.26 26.65
CA GLU A 622 -39.33 -28.38 25.92
C GLU A 622 -38.87 -29.76 26.48
N GLY A 623 -37.58 -29.89 26.82
CA GLY A 623 -37.03 -31.11 27.44
C GLY A 623 -37.50 -31.39 28.87
N ASN A 624 -37.96 -30.38 29.62
CA ASN A 624 -38.59 -30.57 30.92
C ASN A 624 -40.07 -30.97 30.81
N VAL A 625 -40.78 -30.58 29.73
CA VAL A 625 -42.18 -30.98 29.51
C VAL A 625 -42.28 -32.48 29.21
N ASP A 626 -41.37 -33.04 28.41
CA ASP A 626 -41.33 -34.48 28.11
C ASP A 626 -40.96 -35.35 29.31
N ARG A 627 -40.25 -34.80 30.32
CA ARG A 627 -39.93 -35.51 31.56
C ARG A 627 -41.06 -35.51 32.60
N VAL A 628 -42.01 -34.57 32.49
CA VAL A 628 -43.15 -34.45 33.42
C VAL A 628 -44.36 -35.26 32.94
N ASN A 629 -44.35 -35.75 31.70
CA ASN A 629 -45.45 -36.55 31.15
C ASN A 629 -44.97 -37.91 30.57
N PRO A 630 -44.43 -38.82 31.41
CA PRO A 630 -44.25 -40.20 30.99
C PRO A 630 -45.64 -40.85 30.90
N ARG A 631 -46.10 -41.14 29.68
CA ARG A 631 -47.21 -42.07 29.48
C ARG A 631 -46.78 -43.50 29.73
#